data_AF-A0A251RVR2-F1
#
_entry.id   AF-A0A251RVR2-F1
#
_cell.length_a   1.000
_cell.length_b   1.000
_cell.length_c   1.000
_cell.angle_alpha   90.00
_cell.angle_beta   90.00
_cell.angle_gamma   90.00
#
_symmetry.space_group_name_H-M   'P 1'
#
loop_
_entity.id
_entity.type
_entity.pdbx_description
1 polymer ?
#
loop_
_entity_poly.entity_id
_entity_poly.type
_entity_poly.pdbx_seq_one_letter_code
_entity_poly.pdbx_strand_id
1 'polypeptide(L)'
;MFVTLWLSSYSSSKSYLLLLKLKKQELLSFTESAKDIVQTIEETVKRDLNTSLNSEFESPVEKPSKPAVERPKIVISIQDKEGLKQFQTYKDDRFERLFKMYVDKVKNKAENLVFCFDGDKVGPTATPISLELEDDDIIEVHVKSS
;
A
#
# COMPACT_ATOMS: atom_id res chain seq x y z
N MET A 1 46.21 -33.65 -15.04
CA MET A 1 45.41 -33.13 -13.91
C MET A 1 44.54 -31.92 -14.29
N PHE A 2 44.20 -31.70 -15.58
CA PHE A 2 43.45 -30.51 -16.04
C PHE A 2 42.03 -30.80 -16.58
N VAL A 3 41.69 -32.07 -16.84
CA VAL A 3 40.36 -32.44 -17.40
C VAL A 3 39.26 -32.45 -16.33
N THR A 4 39.61 -32.70 -15.06
CA THR A 4 38.64 -32.81 -13.96
C THR A 4 38.10 -31.46 -13.46
N LEU A 5 38.86 -30.37 -13.61
CA LEU A 5 38.40 -29.03 -13.21
C LEU A 5 37.29 -28.49 -14.13
N TRP A 6 37.35 -28.79 -15.43
CA TRP A 6 36.39 -28.27 -16.41
C TRP A 6 35.02 -28.94 -16.29
N LEU A 7 34.98 -30.26 -16.01
CA LEU A 7 33.71 -30.96 -15.74
C LEU A 7 33.03 -30.48 -14.45
N SER A 8 33.79 -30.12 -13.42
CA SER A 8 33.23 -29.62 -12.17
C SER A 8 32.58 -28.23 -12.37
N SER A 9 33.25 -27.33 -13.09
CA SER A 9 32.69 -26.01 -13.43
C SER A 9 31.48 -26.13 -14.37
N TYR A 10 31.51 -27.04 -15.35
CA TYR A 10 30.39 -27.28 -16.29
C TYR A 10 29.18 -27.94 -15.62
N SER A 11 29.41 -28.81 -14.62
CA SER A 11 28.34 -29.41 -13.82
C SER A 11 27.69 -28.42 -12.88
N SER A 12 28.48 -27.52 -12.27
CA SER A 12 27.96 -26.51 -11.34
C SER A 12 27.02 -25.52 -12.04
N SER A 13 27.41 -25.01 -13.22
CA SER A 13 26.57 -24.08 -14.02
C SER A 13 25.23 -24.68 -14.44
N LYS A 14 25.17 -25.99 -14.74
CA LYS A 14 23.90 -26.67 -15.04
C LYS A 14 22.97 -26.72 -13.83
N SER A 15 23.50 -26.92 -12.63
CA SER A 15 22.71 -26.89 -11.39
C SER A 15 22.09 -25.51 -11.14
N TYR A 16 22.85 -24.42 -11.33
CA TYR A 16 22.32 -23.07 -11.18
C TYR A 16 21.20 -22.75 -12.19
N LEU A 17 21.37 -23.15 -13.46
CA LEU A 17 20.35 -22.95 -14.49
C LEU A 17 19.05 -23.71 -14.19
N LEU A 18 19.13 -24.91 -13.61
CA LEU A 18 17.95 -25.68 -13.19
C LEU A 18 17.23 -25.00 -12.02
N LEU A 19 17.97 -24.47 -11.05
CA LEU A 19 17.40 -23.75 -9.91
C LEU A 19 16.69 -22.46 -10.35
N LEU A 20 17.31 -21.69 -11.27
CA LEU A 20 16.72 -20.50 -11.87
C LEU A 20 15.40 -20.81 -12.61
N LYS A 21 15.35 -21.92 -13.36
CA LYS A 21 14.12 -22.36 -14.04
C LYS A 21 13.02 -22.78 -13.07
N LEU A 22 13.38 -23.49 -11.99
CA LEU A 22 12.42 -23.91 -10.97
C LEU A 22 11.81 -22.71 -10.24
N LYS A 23 12.64 -21.74 -9.84
CA LYS A 23 12.17 -20.50 -9.18
C LYS A 23 11.24 -19.68 -10.07
N LYS A 24 11.51 -19.63 -11.39
CA LYS A 24 10.61 -19.01 -12.35
C LYS A 24 9.25 -19.72 -12.42
N GLN A 25 9.22 -21.05 -12.35
CA GLN A 25 7.98 -21.83 -12.38
C GLN A 25 7.14 -21.62 -11.11
N GLU A 26 7.77 -21.59 -9.93
CA GLU A 26 7.10 -21.27 -8.65
C GLU A 26 6.39 -19.90 -8.73
N LEU A 27 7.08 -18.86 -9.23
CA LEU A 27 6.51 -17.52 -9.38
C LEU A 27 5.32 -17.48 -10.34
N LEU A 28 5.38 -18.22 -11.46
CA LEU A 28 4.25 -18.29 -12.40
C LEU A 28 3.01 -18.91 -11.74
N SER A 29 3.18 -20.00 -11.00
CA SER A 29 2.06 -20.63 -10.27
C SER A 29 1.46 -19.71 -9.20
N PHE A 30 2.28 -18.87 -8.56
CA PHE A 30 1.81 -17.89 -7.60
C PHE A 30 0.96 -16.79 -8.25
N THR A 31 1.36 -16.30 -9.44
CA THR A 31 0.59 -15.28 -10.17
C THR A 31 -0.72 -15.81 -10.73
N GLU A 32 -0.80 -17.10 -11.08
CA GLU A 32 -2.04 -17.73 -11.52
C GLU A 32 -3.01 -17.92 -10.35
N SER A 33 -2.50 -18.32 -9.18
CA SER A 33 -3.29 -18.43 -7.95
C SER A 33 -3.82 -17.09 -7.43
N ALA A 34 -3.07 -15.99 -7.60
CA ALA A 34 -3.51 -14.67 -7.14
C ALA A 34 -4.63 -14.08 -8.03
N LYS A 35 -4.65 -14.40 -9.33
CA LYS A 35 -5.69 -13.94 -10.27
C LYS A 35 -7.07 -14.50 -9.92
N ASP A 36 -7.13 -15.77 -9.50
CA ASP A 36 -8.36 -16.48 -9.14
C ASP A 36 -9.03 -15.90 -7.87
N ILE A 37 -8.21 -15.53 -6.88
CA ILE A 37 -8.68 -14.94 -5.61
C ILE A 37 -9.22 -13.52 -5.86
N VAL A 38 -8.54 -12.70 -6.67
CA VAL A 38 -9.00 -11.34 -6.98
C VAL A 38 -10.33 -11.34 -7.73
N GLN A 39 -10.51 -12.26 -8.69
CA GLN A 39 -11.77 -12.37 -9.44
C GLN A 39 -12.96 -12.78 -8.55
N THR A 40 -12.73 -13.66 -7.57
CA THR A 40 -13.78 -14.12 -6.65
C THR A 40 -14.26 -13.02 -5.68
N ILE A 41 -13.38 -12.10 -5.29
CA ILE A 41 -13.75 -10.94 -4.44
C ILE A 41 -14.48 -9.86 -5.26
N GLU A 42 -14.08 -9.66 -6.53
CA GLU A 42 -14.75 -8.70 -7.41
C GLU A 42 -16.18 -9.08 -7.77
N GLU A 43 -16.49 -10.38 -7.84
CA GLU A 43 -17.85 -10.84 -8.11
C GLU A 43 -18.75 -10.75 -6.85
N THR A 44 -18.20 -10.91 -5.64
CA THR A 44 -19.00 -10.84 -4.39
C THR A 44 -19.31 -9.41 -3.95
N VAL A 45 -18.47 -8.41 -4.24
CA VAL A 45 -18.71 -7.00 -3.85
C VAL A 45 -19.77 -6.30 -4.72
N LYS A 46 -20.09 -6.82 -5.91
CA LYS A 46 -21.10 -6.21 -6.81
C LYS A 46 -22.56 -6.43 -6.36
N ARG A 47 -22.81 -7.22 -5.30
CA ARG A 47 -24.17 -7.60 -4.88
C ARG A 47 -24.65 -6.97 -3.56
N ASP A 48 -23.77 -6.35 -2.77
CA ASP A 48 -24.13 -5.84 -1.43
C ASP A 48 -24.01 -4.31 -1.24
N LEU A 49 -23.80 -3.53 -2.29
CA LEU A 49 -23.67 -2.06 -2.18
C LEU A 49 -24.94 -1.26 -2.53
N ASN A 50 -26.09 -1.92 -2.70
CA ASN A 50 -27.35 -1.25 -3.06
C ASN A 50 -28.28 -0.90 -1.88
N THR A 51 -27.87 -1.06 -0.61
CA THR A 51 -28.81 -0.86 0.54
C THR A 51 -28.28 0.04 1.67
N SER A 52 -27.27 0.90 1.48
CA SER A 52 -26.98 1.92 2.50
C SER A 52 -26.30 3.17 1.93
N LEU A 53 -27.08 3.97 1.22
CA LEU A 53 -26.95 5.42 1.30
C LEU A 53 -27.94 5.89 2.37
N ASN A 54 -27.51 6.74 3.30
CA ASN A 54 -28.25 7.88 3.87
C ASN A 54 -27.50 8.42 5.11
N SER A 55 -26.89 9.61 4.95
CA SER A 55 -26.46 10.61 5.96
C SER A 55 -25.20 11.29 5.42
N GLU A 56 -25.28 12.15 4.41
CA GLU A 56 -25.85 13.51 4.39
C GLU A 56 -24.99 14.53 5.16
N PHE A 57 -24.25 15.36 4.40
CA PHE A 57 -24.30 16.84 4.35
C PHE A 57 -23.04 17.36 3.61
N GLU A 58 -23.14 17.69 2.31
CA GLU A 58 -23.40 19.02 1.68
C GLU A 58 -22.26 20.03 1.90
N SER A 59 -21.66 20.67 0.88
CA SER A 59 -22.15 21.19 -0.42
C SER A 59 -20.96 21.56 -1.36
N PRO A 60 -21.13 22.12 -2.58
CA PRO A 60 -21.97 21.67 -3.71
C PRO A 60 -21.22 21.70 -5.08
N VAL A 61 -21.77 20.96 -6.06
CA VAL A 61 -21.75 21.15 -7.54
C VAL A 61 -21.46 19.85 -8.32
N GLU A 62 -22.58 19.30 -8.83
CA GLU A 62 -22.82 18.56 -10.08
C GLU A 62 -22.24 17.14 -10.36
N LYS A 63 -23.19 16.18 -10.43
CA LYS A 63 -23.17 14.92 -11.20
C LYS A 63 -23.28 15.22 -12.73
N PRO A 64 -23.13 14.29 -13.71
CA PRO A 64 -22.96 12.83 -13.65
C PRO A 64 -21.84 12.25 -14.59
N SER A 65 -21.54 10.95 -14.43
CA SER A 65 -20.89 10.05 -15.42
C SER A 65 -19.55 10.47 -16.04
N LYS A 66 -18.45 9.83 -15.62
CA LYS A 66 -17.21 9.63 -16.40
C LYS A 66 -16.39 8.49 -15.75
N PRO A 67 -15.60 7.73 -16.53
CA PRO A 67 -15.19 6.35 -16.24
C PRO A 67 -14.51 6.26 -14.87
N ALA A 68 -14.65 5.11 -14.20
CA ALA A 68 -13.92 4.81 -12.98
C ALA A 68 -12.43 5.07 -13.24
N VAL A 69 -11.96 6.26 -12.86
CA VAL A 69 -10.54 6.60 -12.92
C VAL A 69 -9.91 5.61 -11.97
N GLU A 70 -9.12 4.69 -12.52
CA GLU A 70 -8.26 3.81 -11.75
C GLU A 70 -7.26 4.70 -11.01
N ARG A 71 -7.70 5.28 -9.89
CA ARG A 71 -6.86 6.11 -9.05
C ARG A 71 -5.87 5.17 -8.38
N PRO A 72 -4.56 5.37 -8.56
CA PRO A 72 -3.57 4.49 -7.98
C PRO A 72 -3.68 4.56 -6.46
N LYS A 73 -3.81 3.39 -5.83
CA LYS A 73 -3.80 3.22 -4.37
C LYS A 73 -2.39 2.88 -3.95
N ILE A 74 -2.01 3.32 -2.75
CA ILE A 74 -0.80 2.88 -2.08
C ILE A 74 -1.09 2.44 -0.65
N VAL A 75 -0.22 1.59 -0.14
CA VAL A 75 -0.20 1.21 1.28
C VAL A 75 0.93 1.96 1.96
N ILE A 76 0.59 2.79 2.95
CA ILE A 76 1.57 3.48 3.80
C ILE A 76 1.48 2.98 5.23
N SER A 77 2.60 2.93 5.92
CA SER A 77 2.73 2.56 7.31
C SER A 77 2.87 3.82 8.16
N ILE A 78 2.14 3.90 9.27
CA ILE A 78 2.30 4.96 10.27
C ILE A 78 2.98 4.34 11.48
N GLN A 79 4.17 4.85 11.81
CA GLN A 79 4.94 4.44 12.98
C GLN A 79 4.66 5.38 14.15
N ASP A 80 4.24 4.82 15.27
CA ASP A 80 4.11 5.52 16.55
C ASP A 80 4.70 4.65 17.68
N LYS A 81 4.63 5.15 18.91
CA LYS A 81 5.03 4.42 20.13
C LYS A 81 4.34 3.07 20.32
N GLU A 82 3.14 2.87 19.77
CA GLU A 82 2.42 1.58 19.83
C GLU A 82 2.90 0.58 18.77
N GLY A 83 3.66 1.03 17.77
CA GLY A 83 4.13 0.21 16.65
C GLY A 83 3.72 0.74 15.28
N LEU A 84 3.92 -0.11 14.27
CA LEU A 84 3.62 0.18 12.86
C LEU A 84 2.17 -0.18 12.53
N LYS A 85 1.40 0.77 11.98
CA LYS A 85 0.01 0.60 11.54
C LYS A 85 -0.10 0.89 10.05
N GLN A 86 -0.51 -0.09 9.25
CA GLN A 86 -0.69 0.09 7.81
C GLN A 86 -2.04 0.71 7.45
N PHE A 87 -2.03 1.58 6.45
CA PHE A 87 -3.20 2.28 5.93
C PHE A 87 -3.15 2.32 4.40
N GLN A 88 -4.29 2.00 3.78
CA GLN A 88 -4.45 2.10 2.34
C GLN A 88 -5.10 3.44 2.00
N THR A 89 -4.44 4.23 1.15
CA THR A 89 -4.94 5.52 0.66
C THR A 89 -4.75 5.64 -0.84
N TYR A 90 -5.52 6.52 -1.48
CA TYR A 90 -5.26 6.88 -2.86
C TYR A 90 -4.09 7.86 -2.94
N LYS A 91 -3.31 7.77 -4.02
CA LYS A 91 -2.17 8.65 -4.28
C LYS A 91 -2.58 10.14 -4.40
N ASP A 92 -3.79 10.41 -4.88
CA ASP A 92 -4.37 11.74 -5.03
C ASP A 92 -5.14 12.24 -3.79
N ASP A 93 -5.38 11.37 -2.80
CA ASP A 93 -6.09 11.74 -1.57
C ASP A 93 -5.19 12.52 -0.61
N ARG A 94 -5.81 13.43 0.15
CA ARG A 94 -5.14 14.19 1.20
C ARG A 94 -5.08 13.41 2.51
N PHE A 95 -4.03 13.64 3.30
CA PHE A 95 -3.88 12.99 4.60
C PHE A 95 -4.85 13.45 5.69
N GLU A 96 -5.61 14.52 5.47
CA GLU A 96 -6.60 15.04 6.42
C GLU A 96 -7.52 13.96 6.99
N ARG A 97 -8.09 13.10 6.12
CA ARG A 97 -8.97 12.00 6.54
C ARG A 97 -8.21 10.92 7.30
N LEU A 98 -7.00 10.59 6.85
CA LEU A 98 -6.14 9.59 7.46
C LEU A 98 -5.74 10.02 8.88
N PHE A 99 -5.29 11.26 9.04
CA PHE A 99 -4.88 11.83 10.31
C PHE A 99 -6.04 11.94 11.28
N LYS A 100 -7.22 12.38 10.83
CA LYS A 100 -8.42 12.39 11.68
C LYS A 100 -8.73 10.99 12.22
N MET A 101 -8.79 9.99 11.34
CA MET A 101 -9.03 8.60 11.72
C MET A 101 -7.94 8.05 12.66
N TYR A 102 -6.68 8.45 12.44
CA TYR A 102 -5.58 8.05 13.30
C TYR A 102 -5.70 8.66 14.70
N VAL A 103 -5.95 9.96 14.81
CA VAL A 103 -6.16 10.69 16.06
C VAL A 103 -7.29 10.06 16.89
N ASP A 104 -8.40 9.72 16.24
CA ASP A 104 -9.54 9.04 16.87
C ASP A 104 -9.15 7.67 17.43
N LYS A 105 -8.28 6.93 16.73
CA LYS A 105 -7.76 5.62 17.20
C LYS A 105 -6.82 5.75 18.39
N VAL A 106 -5.87 6.70 18.37
CA VAL A 106 -4.92 6.89 19.49
C VAL A 106 -5.52 7.67 20.67
N LYS A 107 -6.79 8.13 20.55
CA LYS A 107 -7.50 8.96 21.55
C LYS A 107 -6.65 10.12 22.07
N ASN A 108 -5.75 10.62 21.23
CA ASN A 108 -4.85 11.71 21.54
C ASN A 108 -5.38 12.98 20.86
N LYS A 109 -4.83 14.15 21.20
CA LYS A 109 -5.22 15.39 20.51
C LYS A 109 -4.42 15.54 19.22
N ALA A 110 -5.10 15.92 18.14
CA ALA A 110 -4.46 16.19 16.85
C ALA A 110 -3.35 17.25 16.94
N GLU A 111 -3.52 18.25 17.81
CA GLU A 111 -2.55 19.33 18.04
C GLU A 111 -1.20 18.85 18.61
N ASN A 112 -1.20 17.70 19.29
CA ASN A 112 -0.01 17.12 19.90
C ASN A 112 0.70 16.13 18.97
N LEU A 113 0.12 15.79 17.82
CA LEU A 113 0.72 14.84 16.89
C LEU A 113 1.34 15.59 15.71
N VAL A 114 2.60 15.27 15.44
CA VAL A 114 3.32 15.77 14.28
C VAL A 114 3.68 14.57 13.42
N PHE A 115 3.20 14.58 12.19
CA PHE A 115 3.52 13.59 11.19
C PHE A 115 4.77 14.05 10.44
N CYS A 116 5.76 13.18 10.32
CA CYS A 116 7.00 13.43 9.62
C CYS A 116 7.27 12.32 8.60
N PHE A 117 7.79 12.68 7.44
CA PHE A 117 8.25 11.77 6.41
C PHE A 117 9.61 12.29 5.92
N ASP A 118 10.64 11.45 5.91
CA ASP A 118 12.02 11.84 5.57
C ASP A 118 12.56 13.09 6.31
N GLY A 119 12.06 13.33 7.53
CA GLY A 119 12.41 14.51 8.33
C GLY A 119 11.59 15.76 8.01
N ASP A 120 10.77 15.74 6.96
CA ASP A 120 9.85 16.81 6.61
C ASP A 120 8.48 16.63 7.28
N LYS A 121 7.89 17.76 7.71
CA LYS A 121 6.58 17.75 8.37
C LYS A 121 5.47 17.58 7.34
N VAL A 122 4.68 16.52 7.52
CA VAL A 122 3.53 16.23 6.69
C VAL A 122 2.30 16.95 7.22
N GLY A 123 1.75 17.85 6.40
CA GLY A 123 0.50 18.54 6.69
C GLY A 123 -0.73 17.73 6.27
N PRO A 124 -1.93 18.01 6.82
CA PRO A 124 -3.17 17.35 6.42
C PRO A 124 -3.57 17.63 4.96
N THR A 125 -3.07 18.72 4.38
CA THR A 125 -3.32 19.08 2.98
C THR A 125 -2.38 18.38 1.99
N ALA A 126 -1.32 17.75 2.48
CA ALA A 126 -0.38 17.01 1.64
C ALA A 126 -1.03 15.75 1.09
N THR A 127 -0.56 15.35 -0.10
CA THR A 127 -0.98 14.13 -0.79
C THR A 127 0.23 13.19 -0.91
N PRO A 128 0.02 11.88 -1.02
CA PRO A 128 1.11 10.94 -1.24
C PRO A 128 1.95 11.26 -2.48
N ILE A 129 1.31 11.70 -3.58
CA ILE A 129 2.04 12.12 -4.79
C ILE A 129 2.97 13.31 -4.50
N SER A 130 2.51 14.28 -3.72
CA SER A 130 3.32 15.48 -3.43
C SER A 130 4.52 15.19 -2.54
N LEU A 131 4.49 14.08 -1.81
CA LEU A 131 5.58 13.61 -0.95
C LEU A 131 6.36 12.46 -1.60
N GLU A 132 6.04 12.10 -2.85
CA GLU A 132 6.62 10.97 -3.57
C GLU A 132 6.54 9.63 -2.81
N LEU A 133 5.48 9.46 -2.01
CA LEU A 133 5.25 8.26 -1.22
C LEU A 133 4.96 7.03 -2.11
N GLU A 134 5.67 5.95 -1.82
CA GLU A 134 5.55 4.64 -2.42
C GLU A 134 4.81 3.64 -1.50
N ASP A 135 4.60 2.44 -2.02
CA ASP A 135 4.06 1.33 -1.23
C ASP A 135 5.08 0.90 -0.16
N ASP A 136 4.56 0.61 1.03
CA ASP A 136 5.30 0.24 2.24
C ASP A 136 6.12 1.38 2.89
N ASP A 137 5.99 2.62 2.41
CA ASP A 137 6.63 3.78 3.04
C ASP A 137 6.10 4.06 4.45
N ILE A 138 6.96 4.67 5.28
CA ILE A 138 6.71 4.87 6.71
C ILE A 138 6.62 6.36 7.06
N ILE A 139 5.48 6.77 7.61
CA ILE A 139 5.28 8.09 8.22
C ILE A 139 5.47 7.98 9.72
N GLU A 140 6.38 8.77 10.27
CA GLU A 140 6.67 8.82 11.70
C GLU A 140 5.72 9.78 12.41
N VAL A 141 5.22 9.37 13.59
CA VAL A 141 4.39 10.21 14.45
C VAL A 141 5.15 10.61 15.69
N HIS A 142 5.30 11.91 15.87
CA HIS A 142 5.93 12.51 17.05
C HIS A 142 4.88 13.16 17.93
N VAL A 143 4.84 12.81 19.21
CA VAL A 143 4.02 13.51 20.19
C VAL A 143 4.80 14.73 20.67
N LYS A 144 4.32 15.94 20.37
CA LYS A 144 4.81 17.17 21.00
C LYS A 144 4.53 17.09 22.49
N SER A 145 5.59 16.91 23.28
CA SER A 145 5.54 17.18 24.72
C SER A 145 5.53 18.70 24.90
N SER A 146 4.47 19.20 25.54
CA SER A 146 4.34 20.60 25.93
C SER A 146 5.14 20.92 27.19
#